data_AF-A0A1B9NQE0-F1
#
_entry.id   AF-A0A1B9NQE0-F1
#
_cell.length_a   1.000
_cell.length_b   1.000
_cell.length_c   1.000
_cell.angle_alpha   90.00
_cell.angle_beta   90.00
_cell.angle_gamma   90.00
#
_symmetry.space_group_name_H-M   'P 1'
#
loop_
_entity.id
_entity.type
_entity.pdbx_description
1 polymer ?
#
loop_
_entity_poly.entity_id
_entity_poly.type
_entity_poly.pdbx_seq_one_letter_code
_entity_poly.pdbx_strand_id
1 'polypeptide(L)'
;MDVKRVNQIASDIHNFQAAISEVNGDRSNYRYSLFTKVFNQYEKCKSAVDFKACIFQPRDEIRGMIARSYLYMSDKYKTNLSNQEKKLIMAWNKMYAPENLECKRNAHIAKVQGNDNKFVTGRCTQ
;
A
#
# COMPACT_ATOMS: atom_id res chain seq x y z
N MET A 1 -9.68 -20.98 -2.01
CA MET A 1 -9.30 -20.05 -3.11
C MET A 1 -8.44 -20.86 -4.07
N ASP A 2 -8.69 -20.79 -5.38
CA ASP A 2 -7.92 -21.57 -6.36
C ASP A 2 -6.45 -21.10 -6.42
N VAL A 3 -5.50 -22.04 -6.54
CA VAL A 3 -4.05 -21.78 -6.62
C VAL A 3 -3.73 -20.85 -7.78
N LYS A 4 -4.42 -21.00 -8.92
CA LYS A 4 -4.24 -20.11 -10.07
C LYS A 4 -4.56 -18.66 -9.72
N ARG A 5 -5.64 -18.44 -8.95
CA ARG A 5 -6.04 -17.10 -8.48
C ARG A 5 -5.04 -16.55 -7.47
N VAL A 6 -4.54 -17.38 -6.56
CA VAL A 6 -3.51 -16.97 -5.59
C VAL A 6 -2.24 -16.52 -6.31
N ASN A 7 -1.78 -17.26 -7.31
CA ASN A 7 -0.58 -16.91 -8.07
C ASN A 7 -0.75 -15.58 -8.82
N GLN A 8 -1.93 -15.33 -9.42
CA GLN A 8 -2.23 -14.06 -10.08
C GLN A 8 -2.21 -12.87 -9.11
N ILE A 9 -2.79 -13.03 -7.92
CA ILE A 9 -2.79 -11.99 -6.88
C ILE A 9 -1.37 -11.74 -6.38
N ALA A 10 -0.64 -12.81 -6.08
CA ALA A 10 0.70 -12.74 -5.51
C ALA A 10 1.72 -12.18 -6.50
N SER A 11 1.55 -12.37 -7.82
CA SER A 11 2.47 -11.87 -8.84
C SER A 11 2.15 -10.46 -9.36
N ASP A 12 1.08 -9.81 -8.87
CA ASP A 12 0.68 -8.49 -9.35
C ASP A 12 1.64 -7.38 -8.86
N ILE A 13 2.40 -6.81 -9.79
CA ILE A 13 3.47 -5.82 -9.56
C ILE A 13 2.93 -4.50 -8.99
N HIS A 14 1.64 -4.19 -9.15
CA HIS A 14 1.05 -3.03 -8.47
C HIS A 14 1.03 -3.16 -6.95
N ASN A 15 1.24 -4.36 -6.41
CA ASN A 15 1.34 -4.64 -4.98
C ASN A 15 2.80 -4.85 -4.48
N PHE A 16 3.81 -4.78 -5.36
CA PHE A 16 5.22 -4.95 -4.96
C PHE A 16 5.94 -3.63 -4.76
N GLN A 17 6.56 -3.44 -3.58
CA GLN A 17 7.41 -2.30 -3.29
C GLN A 17 8.70 -2.78 -2.62
N ALA A 18 9.83 -2.16 -2.97
CA ALA A 18 11.08 -2.41 -2.26
C ALA A 18 10.98 -1.89 -0.82
N ALA A 19 11.43 -2.70 0.14
CA ALA A 19 11.44 -2.38 1.56
C ALA A 19 12.74 -2.86 2.21
N ILE A 20 13.13 -2.20 3.30
CA ILE A 20 14.24 -2.67 4.15
C ILE A 20 13.77 -3.96 4.84
N SER A 21 14.64 -4.99 4.87
CA SER A 21 14.30 -6.33 5.36
C SER A 21 13.77 -6.33 6.79
N GLU A 22 14.37 -5.54 7.68
CA GLU A 22 13.93 -5.37 9.08
C GLU A 22 12.50 -4.82 9.14
N VAL A 23 12.24 -3.69 8.46
CA VAL A 23 10.90 -3.08 8.42
C VAL A 23 9.88 -4.03 7.80
N ASN A 24 10.24 -4.78 6.76
CA ASN A 24 9.37 -5.78 6.14
C ASN A 24 9.07 -6.93 7.11
N GLY A 25 10.08 -7.43 7.81
CA GLY A 25 9.95 -8.49 8.81
C GLY A 25 9.04 -8.08 9.97
N ASP A 26 9.32 -6.92 10.57
CA ASP A 26 8.56 -6.41 11.71
C ASP A 26 7.11 -6.05 11.35
N ARG A 27 6.91 -5.49 10.15
CA ARG A 27 5.56 -5.16 9.65
C ARG A 27 4.73 -6.42 9.45
N SER A 28 5.35 -7.56 9.11
CA SER A 28 4.70 -8.86 8.97
C SER A 28 3.40 -8.77 8.13
N ASN A 29 2.31 -9.37 8.60
CA ASN A 29 0.96 -9.23 8.06
C ASN A 29 0.10 -8.19 8.81
N TYR A 30 0.73 -7.28 9.57
CA TYR A 30 0.01 -6.30 10.37
C TYR A 30 -0.74 -5.29 9.51
N ARG A 31 -1.91 -4.90 10.03
CA ARG A 31 -2.78 -3.92 9.38
C ARG A 31 -2.18 -2.53 9.50
N TYR A 32 -2.45 -1.70 8.50
CA TYR A 32 -2.08 -0.30 8.57
C TYR A 32 -3.00 0.46 9.52
N SER A 33 -2.43 1.37 10.30
CA SER A 33 -3.17 2.24 11.21
C SER A 33 -2.48 3.60 11.38
N LEU A 34 -3.18 4.51 12.07
CA LEU A 34 -2.61 5.71 12.67
C LEU A 34 -2.76 5.59 14.19
N PHE A 35 -1.68 5.84 14.92
CA PHE A 35 -1.65 5.86 16.37
C PHE A 35 -0.77 7.01 16.87
N THR A 36 -1.06 7.49 18.08
CA THR A 36 -0.35 8.61 18.71
C THR A 36 0.89 8.19 19.49
N LYS A 37 1.05 6.88 19.73
CA LYS A 37 2.20 6.35 20.45
C LYS A 37 3.48 6.58 19.64
N VAL A 38 4.49 7.14 20.28
CA VAL A 38 5.80 7.37 19.68
C VAL A 38 6.66 6.13 19.87
N PHE A 39 7.28 5.70 18.77
CA PHE A 39 8.28 4.65 18.77
C PHE A 39 9.53 5.15 18.05
N ASN A 40 10.69 4.65 18.45
CA ASN A 40 12.01 5.01 17.92
C ASN A 40 12.72 3.81 17.28
N GLN A 41 11.97 2.81 16.82
CA GLN A 41 12.49 1.52 16.31
C GLN A 41 13.44 1.68 15.13
N TYR A 42 13.18 2.66 14.26
CA TYR A 42 13.89 2.83 12.99
C TYR A 42 14.61 4.18 12.88
N GLU A 43 15.06 4.71 14.02
CA GLU A 43 15.79 5.98 14.14
C GLU A 43 15.09 7.16 13.43
N LYS A 44 15.59 7.56 12.26
CA LYS A 44 15.07 8.67 11.44
C LYS A 44 13.82 8.30 10.64
N CYS A 45 13.57 7.01 10.42
CA CYS A 45 12.38 6.56 9.72
C CYS A 45 11.18 6.66 10.65
N LYS A 46 10.19 7.49 10.27
CA LYS A 46 8.98 7.75 11.06
C LYS A 46 7.93 6.64 11.00
N SER A 47 8.24 5.52 10.35
CA SER A 47 7.38 4.33 10.44
C SER A 47 7.51 3.72 11.83
N ALA A 48 6.48 3.01 12.28
CA ALA A 48 6.48 2.37 13.58
C ALA A 48 5.58 1.13 13.59
N VAL A 49 5.92 0.17 14.44
CA VAL A 49 5.14 -1.05 14.68
C VAL A 49 4.64 -1.07 16.12
N ASP A 50 3.35 -1.29 16.33
CA ASP A 50 2.86 -1.75 17.63
C ASP A 50 2.64 -3.26 17.58
N PHE A 51 3.65 -4.02 18.03
CA PHE A 51 3.63 -5.49 18.03
C PHE A 51 2.50 -6.06 18.89
N LYS A 52 2.12 -5.37 19.98
CA LYS A 52 1.06 -5.84 20.88
C LYS A 52 -0.31 -5.68 20.24
N ALA A 53 -0.51 -4.60 19.49
CA ALA A 53 -1.77 -4.34 18.77
C ALA A 53 -1.79 -4.92 17.34
N CYS A 54 -0.68 -5.50 16.85
CA CYS A 54 -0.53 -6.02 15.50
C CYS A 54 -0.88 -4.98 14.41
N ILE A 55 -0.37 -3.76 14.57
CA ILE A 55 -0.58 -2.63 13.64
C ILE A 55 0.73 -1.96 13.26
N PHE A 56 0.78 -1.48 12.02
CA PHE A 56 1.91 -0.73 11.46
C PHE A 56 1.47 0.68 11.07
N GLN A 57 2.18 1.70 11.54
CA GLN A 57 2.04 3.06 11.09
C GLN A 57 3.13 3.37 10.07
N PRO A 58 2.79 3.55 8.78
CA PRO A 58 3.75 4.00 7.80
C PRO A 58 4.04 5.49 7.97
N ARG A 59 5.27 5.90 7.61
CA ARG A 59 5.61 7.30 7.36
C ARG A 59 4.68 7.93 6.32
N ASP A 60 4.46 9.22 6.43
CA ASP A 60 3.45 9.97 5.66
C ASP A 60 3.65 9.86 4.15
N GLU A 61 4.90 9.89 3.69
CA GLU A 61 5.29 9.95 2.29
C GLU A 61 4.84 8.72 1.47
N ILE A 62 4.54 7.59 2.13
CA ILE A 62 4.13 6.35 1.44
C ILE A 62 2.65 6.00 1.62
N ARG A 63 1.90 6.77 2.42
CA ARG A 63 0.48 6.49 2.73
C ARG A 63 -0.39 6.50 1.48
N GLY A 64 -0.15 7.44 0.57
CA GLY A 64 -0.86 7.53 -0.70
C GLY A 64 -0.66 6.29 -1.58
N MET A 65 0.59 5.86 -1.76
CA MET A 65 0.93 4.66 -2.54
C MET A 65 0.27 3.41 -1.95
N ILE A 66 0.40 3.22 -0.63
CA ILE A 66 -0.25 2.11 0.10
C ILE A 66 -1.74 2.11 -0.17
N ALA A 67 -2.37 3.28 -0.07
CA ALA A 67 -3.81 3.40 -0.24
C ALA A 67 -4.27 3.02 -1.66
N ARG A 68 -3.57 3.50 -2.68
CA ARG A 68 -3.88 3.18 -4.09
C ARG A 68 -3.65 1.71 -4.40
N SER A 69 -2.61 1.08 -3.87
CA SER A 69 -2.40 -0.37 -4.00
C SER A 69 -3.52 -1.18 -3.32
N TYR A 70 -3.96 -0.79 -2.12
CA TYR A 70 -5.08 -1.47 -1.42
C TYR A 70 -6.40 -1.36 -2.19
N LEU A 71 -6.73 -0.15 -2.67
CA LEU A 71 -7.94 0.08 -3.46
C LEU A 71 -7.91 -0.71 -4.77
N TYR A 72 -6.75 -0.74 -5.45
CA TYR A 72 -6.53 -1.51 -6.66
C TYR A 72 -6.75 -3.01 -6.44
N MET A 73 -6.11 -3.59 -5.41
CA MET A 73 -6.23 -5.03 -5.13
C MET A 73 -7.66 -5.39 -4.74
N SER A 74 -8.35 -4.54 -3.97
CA SER A 74 -9.76 -4.74 -3.61
C SER A 74 -10.69 -4.65 -4.82
N ASP A 75 -10.49 -3.67 -5.71
CA ASP A 75 -11.29 -3.50 -6.92
C ASP A 75 -11.08 -4.64 -7.92
N LYS A 76 -9.83 -5.01 -8.21
CA LYS A 76 -9.47 -6.02 -9.22
C LYS A 76 -9.78 -7.43 -8.75
N TYR A 77 -9.39 -7.78 -7.53
CA TYR A 77 -9.45 -9.16 -7.02
C TYR A 77 -10.58 -9.42 -6.04
N LYS A 78 -11.41 -8.40 -5.74
CA LYS A 78 -12.53 -8.47 -4.79
C LYS A 78 -12.06 -8.91 -3.40
N THR A 79 -10.88 -8.44 -2.98
CA THR A 79 -10.41 -8.64 -1.61
C THR A 79 -11.20 -7.76 -0.66
N ASN A 80 -11.65 -8.33 0.45
CA ASN A 80 -12.45 -7.63 1.43
C ASN A 80 -11.56 -6.73 2.29
N LEU A 81 -11.98 -5.47 2.43
CA LEU A 81 -11.44 -4.54 3.42
C LEU A 81 -12.49 -4.39 4.52
N SER A 82 -12.06 -4.41 5.78
CA SER A 82 -12.96 -4.03 6.87
C SER A 82 -13.43 -2.58 6.70
N ASN A 83 -14.55 -2.23 7.30
CA ASN A 83 -15.08 -0.87 7.23
C ASN A 83 -14.09 0.18 7.74
N GLN A 84 -13.29 -0.16 8.77
CA GLN A 84 -12.26 0.72 9.32
C GLN A 84 -11.10 0.90 8.34
N GLU A 85 -10.57 -0.20 7.79
CA GLU A 85 -9.49 -0.15 6.79
C GLU A 85 -9.93 0.64 5.55
N LYS A 86 -11.14 0.36 5.03
CA LYS A 86 -11.67 1.07 3.87
C LYS A 86 -11.73 2.57 4.08
N LYS A 87 -12.20 3.04 5.25
CA LYS A 87 -12.24 4.47 5.61
C LYS A 87 -10.83 5.08 5.65
N LEU A 88 -9.89 4.42 6.32
CA LEU A 88 -8.51 4.89 6.44
C LEU A 88 -7.84 4.99 5.06
N ILE A 89 -7.95 3.93 4.27
CA ILE A 89 -7.36 3.84 2.92
C ILE A 89 -7.99 4.87 1.98
N MET A 90 -9.31 5.06 2.00
CA MET A 90 -9.96 6.11 1.21
C MET A 90 -9.49 7.52 1.62
N ALA A 91 -9.36 7.77 2.93
CA ALA A 91 -8.84 9.04 3.43
C ALA A 91 -7.40 9.29 2.98
N TRP A 92 -6.51 8.30 3.11
CA TRP A 92 -5.13 8.41 2.65
C TRP A 92 -5.03 8.62 1.15
N ASN A 93 -5.81 7.89 0.35
CA ASN A 93 -5.85 8.12 -1.08
C ASN A 93 -6.24 9.58 -1.38
N LYS A 94 -7.25 10.14 -0.69
CA LYS A 94 -7.67 11.53 -0.86
C LYS A 94 -6.58 12.53 -0.48
N MET A 95 -5.98 12.37 0.71
CA MET A 95 -5.04 13.33 1.31
C MET A 95 -3.68 13.35 0.62
N TYR A 96 -3.19 12.20 0.15
CA TYR A 96 -1.85 12.08 -0.44
C TYR A 96 -1.98 11.80 -1.94
N ALA A 97 -1.82 12.82 -2.77
CA ALA A 97 -1.83 12.69 -4.24
C ALA A 97 -0.68 11.77 -4.74
N PRO A 98 -0.81 11.14 -5.91
CA PRO A 98 0.30 10.43 -6.52
C PRO A 98 1.39 11.41 -6.95
N GLU A 99 2.64 11.03 -6.71
CA GLU A 99 3.81 11.77 -7.18
C GLU A 99 4.23 11.28 -8.57
N ASN A 100 5.03 12.09 -9.26
CA ASN A 100 5.53 11.77 -10.60
C ASN A 100 6.21 10.40 -10.69
N LEU A 101 6.95 9.99 -9.66
CA LEU A 101 7.60 8.69 -9.62
C LEU A 101 6.58 7.54 -9.62
N GLU A 102 5.50 7.66 -8.86
CA GLU A 102 4.43 6.67 -8.82
C GLU A 102 3.68 6.60 -10.15
N CYS A 103 3.39 7.75 -10.76
CA CYS A 103 2.77 7.82 -12.08
C CYS A 103 3.61 7.13 -13.16
N LYS A 104 4.93 7.42 -13.19
CA LYS A 104 5.87 6.75 -14.10
C LYS A 104 5.93 5.25 -13.84
N ARG A 105 6.08 4.84 -12.57
CA ARG A 105 6.11 3.43 -12.18
C ARG A 105 4.84 2.70 -12.63
N ASN A 106 3.67 3.29 -12.41
CA ASN A 106 2.39 2.73 -12.84
C ASN A 106 2.34 2.55 -14.37
N ALA A 107 2.77 3.54 -15.15
CA ALA A 107 2.83 3.45 -16.60
C ALA A 107 3.80 2.34 -17.08
N HIS A 108 4.95 2.17 -16.41
CA HIS A 108 5.87 1.08 -16.71
C HIS A 108 5.26 -0.29 -16.39
N ILE A 109 4.60 -0.45 -15.25
CA ILE A 109 3.93 -1.70 -14.89
C ILE A 109 2.81 -2.02 -15.87
N ALA A 110 2.02 -1.02 -16.30
CA ALA A 110 0.98 -1.24 -17.28
C ALA A 110 1.54 -1.80 -18.60
N LYS A 111 2.73 -1.35 -19.04
CA LYS A 111 3.41 -1.89 -20.23
C LYS A 111 3.91 -3.32 -20.05
N VAL A 112 4.42 -3.67 -18.86
CA VAL A 112 5.02 -4.99 -18.60
C VAL A 112 3.96 -6.04 -18.23
N GLN A 113 3.03 -5.68 -17.35
CA GLN A 113 2.00 -6.57 -16.82
C GLN A 113 0.72 -6.56 -17.67
N GLY A 114 0.51 -5.53 -18.48
CA GLY A 114 -0.65 -5.39 -19.37
C GLY A 114 -1.89 -4.79 -18.73
N ASN A 115 -1.81 -4.23 -17.51
CA ASN A 115 -2.96 -3.60 -16.87
C ASN A 115 -2.60 -2.42 -15.98
N ASP A 116 -3.52 -1.45 -15.90
CA ASP A 116 -3.34 -0.19 -15.20
C ASP A 116 -3.86 -0.20 -13.75
N ASN A 117 -3.27 0.61 -12.88
CA ASN A 117 -3.89 0.99 -11.61
C ASN A 117 -4.61 2.34 -11.76
N LYS A 118 -5.92 2.28 -12.06
CA LYS A 118 -6.78 3.46 -12.23
C LYS A 118 -6.77 4.45 -11.05
N PHE A 119 -6.45 3.98 -9.84
CA PHE A 119 -6.37 4.84 -8.66
C PHE A 119 -5.12 5.73 -8.66
N VAL A 120 -4.08 5.34 -9.40
CA VAL A 120 -2.90 6.17 -9.70
C VAL A 120 -3.23 7.09 -10.87
N THR A 121 -3.56 6.51 -12.04
CA THR A 121 -3.72 7.25 -13.31
C THR A 121 -4.79 8.32 -13.23
N GLY A 122 -5.93 8.04 -12.59
CA GLY A 122 -7.02 9.02 -12.44
C GLY A 122 -6.67 10.24 -11.60
N ARG A 123 -5.46 10.30 -11.03
CA ARG A 123 -4.98 11.39 -10.16
C ARG A 123 -3.59 11.90 -10.51
N CYS A 124 -2.94 11.33 -11.51
CA CYS A 124 -1.69 11.86 -12.03
C CYS A 124 -1.98 13.15 -12.80
N THR A 125 -1.34 14.26 -12.44
CA THR A 125 -1.31 15.45 -13.28
C THR A 125 -0.33 15.19 -14.43
N GLN A 126 -0.76 15.45 -15.66
CA GLN A 126 0.11 15.40 -16.84
C GLN A 126 1.18 16.49 -16.77
#